data_AF-A0A537ERC7-F1
#
_entry.id   AF-A0A537ERC7-F1
#
_cell.length_a   1.000
_cell.length_b   1.000
_cell.length_c   1.000
_cell.angle_alpha   90.00
_cell.angle_beta   90.00
_cell.angle_gamma   90.00
#
_symmetry.space_group_name_H-M   'P 1'
#
loop_
_entity.id
_entity.type
_entity.pdbx_description
1 polymer ?
#
loop_
_entity_poly.entity_id
_entity_poly.type
_entity_poly.pdbx_seq_one_letter_code
_entity_poly.pdbx_strand_id
1 'polypeptide(L)'
;MKDLGVDSKPYVLGLLDVIGEFRRMVLNFLRKGEVKKAESVLTVMESLYEDLQGLNHTSIVPTFRVKMDAARRIVETTRGDVVTEARRFSLEQALTGLEKRLASRSKS
;
A
#
# COMPACT_ATOMS: atom_id res chain seq x y z
N MET A 1 -39.65 -3.18 4.83
CA MET A 1 -38.43 -2.76 4.11
C MET A 1 -38.15 -1.34 4.55
N LYS A 2 -37.15 -1.13 5.41
CA LYS A 2 -36.74 0.20 5.85
C LYS A 2 -35.69 0.67 4.86
N ASP A 3 -36.08 1.51 3.93
CA ASP A 3 -35.17 2.33 3.12
C ASP A 3 -34.36 3.20 4.09
N LEU A 4 -33.21 2.68 4.51
CA LEU A 4 -32.18 3.49 5.14
C LEU A 4 -31.63 4.40 4.06
N GLY A 5 -32.25 5.57 3.89
CA GLY A 5 -31.76 6.73 3.16
C GLY A 5 -30.49 7.32 3.77
N VAL A 6 -29.54 6.46 4.13
CA VAL A 6 -28.16 6.84 4.38
C VAL A 6 -27.53 6.82 2.99
N ASP A 7 -27.45 8.00 2.39
CA ASP A 7 -26.75 8.28 1.12
C ASP A 7 -25.51 7.37 1.05
N SER A 8 -25.34 6.50 0.04
CA SER A 8 -24.20 5.55 0.03
C SER A 8 -22.83 6.23 0.03
N LYS A 9 -22.79 7.56 -0.09
CA LYS A 9 -21.62 8.42 -0.24
C LYS A 9 -20.67 8.51 0.98
N PRO A 10 -21.10 8.60 2.25
CA PRO A 10 -20.21 8.69 3.41
C PRO A 10 -19.41 7.41 3.63
N TYR A 11 -20.04 6.25 3.42
CA TYR A 11 -19.36 4.95 3.53
C TYR A 11 -18.28 4.81 2.45
N VAL A 12 -18.64 5.25 1.26
CA VAL A 12 -17.84 5.32 0.05
C VAL A 12 -16.67 6.30 0.19
N LEU A 13 -16.84 7.45 0.86
CA LEU A 13 -15.74 8.34 1.21
C LEU A 13 -14.81 7.71 2.25
N GLY A 14 -15.37 7.20 3.37
CA GLY A 14 -14.60 6.63 4.47
C GLY A 14 -13.69 5.48 4.02
N LEU A 15 -14.15 4.65 3.07
CA LEU A 15 -13.34 3.56 2.52
C LEU A 15 -12.10 4.07 1.74
N LEU A 16 -12.28 5.11 0.92
CA LEU A 16 -11.17 5.69 0.16
C LEU A 16 -10.21 6.47 1.07
N ASP A 17 -10.75 7.14 2.08
CA ASP A 17 -9.93 7.90 3.03
C ASP A 17 -9.03 6.95 3.83
N VAL A 18 -9.55 5.81 4.28
CA VAL A 18 -8.78 4.79 5.00
C VAL A 18 -7.67 4.20 4.11
N ILE A 19 -8.00 3.79 2.87
CA ILE A 19 -7.01 3.24 1.92
C ILE A 19 -5.98 4.30 1.50
N GLY A 20 -6.42 5.54 1.34
CA GLY A 20 -5.55 6.70 1.07
C GLY A 20 -4.57 6.97 2.20
N GLU A 21 -5.01 6.90 3.46
CA GLU A 21 -4.13 7.05 4.63
C GLU A 21 -3.13 5.89 4.75
N PHE A 22 -3.55 4.64 4.46
CA PHE A 22 -2.60 3.52 4.39
C PHE A 22 -1.52 3.76 3.33
N ARG A 23 -1.92 4.18 2.12
CA ARG A 23 -0.96 4.57 1.08
C ARG A 23 -0.02 5.68 1.57
N ARG A 24 -0.54 6.70 2.25
CA ARG A 24 0.30 7.79 2.79
C ARG A 24 1.30 7.27 3.82
N MET A 25 0.90 6.36 4.70
CA MET A 25 1.81 5.72 5.66
C MET A 25 2.90 4.88 4.96
N VAL A 26 2.53 4.08 3.95
CA VAL A 26 3.49 3.31 3.15
C VAL A 26 4.53 4.24 2.53
N LEU A 27 4.09 5.28 1.82
CA LEU A 27 5.00 6.25 1.19
C LEU A 27 5.89 6.97 2.21
N ASN A 28 5.38 7.28 3.40
CA ASN A 28 6.18 7.86 4.48
C ASN A 28 7.27 6.90 4.99
N PHE A 29 6.98 5.60 5.10
CA PHE A 29 7.98 4.60 5.47
C PHE A 29 9.02 4.39 4.36
N LEU A 30 8.60 4.33 3.10
CA LEU A 30 9.50 4.26 1.94
C LEU A 30 10.44 5.46 1.90
N ARG A 31 9.91 6.67 2.10
CA ARG A 31 10.72 7.90 2.16
C ARG A 31 11.79 7.87 3.27
N LYS A 32 11.55 7.14 4.36
CA LYS A 32 12.50 6.97 5.47
C LYS A 32 13.47 5.79 5.26
N GLY A 33 13.35 5.06 4.15
CA GLY A 33 14.11 3.83 3.91
C GLY A 33 13.64 2.64 4.78
N GLU A 34 12.51 2.76 5.47
CA GLU A 34 11.97 1.73 6.35
C GLU A 34 11.11 0.72 5.56
N VAL A 35 11.73 0.06 4.57
CA VAL A 35 11.04 -0.84 3.62
C VAL A 35 10.21 -1.92 4.33
N LYS A 36 10.74 -2.54 5.39
CA LYS A 36 10.01 -3.58 6.14
C LYS A 36 8.71 -3.08 6.77
N LYS A 37 8.69 -1.83 7.24
CA LYS A 37 7.47 -1.22 7.81
C LYS A 37 6.48 -0.87 6.70
N ALA A 38 6.99 -0.38 5.57
CA ALA A 38 6.18 -0.13 4.38
C ALA A 38 5.50 -1.42 3.88
N GLU A 39 6.22 -2.54 3.81
CA GLU A 39 5.67 -3.86 3.50
C GLU A 39 4.61 -4.31 4.49
N SER A 40 4.86 -4.13 5.81
CA SER A 40 3.89 -4.51 6.84
C SER A 40 2.57 -3.76 6.70
N VAL A 41 2.62 -2.45 6.42
CA VAL A 41 1.41 -1.64 6.20
C VAL A 41 0.72 -2.02 4.89
N LEU A 42 1.49 -2.32 3.83
CA LEU A 42 0.92 -2.81 2.58
C LEU A 42 0.17 -4.13 2.79
N THR A 43 0.72 -5.09 3.55
CA THR A 43 0.04 -6.35 3.88
C THR A 43 -1.27 -6.12 4.63
N VAL A 44 -1.30 -5.18 5.57
CA VAL A 44 -2.56 -4.81 6.25
C VAL A 44 -3.57 -4.24 5.25
N MET A 45 -3.12 -3.40 4.32
CA MET A 45 -3.97 -2.82 3.28
C MET A 45 -4.51 -3.89 2.31
N GLU A 46 -3.72 -4.89 1.96
CA GLU A 46 -4.12 -6.05 1.14
C GLU A 46 -5.14 -6.94 1.87
N SER A 47 -4.89 -7.26 3.15
CA SER A 47 -5.83 -8.04 3.97
C SER A 47 -7.18 -7.34 4.10
N LEU A 48 -7.17 -6.03 4.35
CA LEU A 48 -8.41 -5.23 4.41
C LEU A 48 -9.17 -5.26 3.09
N TYR A 49 -8.45 -5.19 1.96
CA TYR A 49 -9.06 -5.28 0.64
C TYR A 49 -9.67 -6.67 0.39
N GLU A 50 -9.00 -7.76 0.78
CA GLU A 50 -9.53 -9.12 0.70
C GLU A 50 -10.79 -9.31 1.56
N ASP A 51 -10.78 -8.82 2.80
CA ASP A 51 -11.95 -8.87 3.70
C ASP A 51 -13.14 -8.11 3.10
N LEU A 52 -12.90 -6.92 2.54
CA LEU A 52 -13.91 -6.11 1.84
C LEU A 52 -14.41 -6.80 0.56
N GLN A 53 -13.56 -7.56 -0.13
CA GLN A 53 -13.95 -8.35 -1.28
C GLN A 53 -14.86 -9.52 -0.88
N GLY A 54 -14.62 -10.15 0.28
CA GLY A 54 -15.52 -11.16 0.86
C GLY A 54 -16.93 -10.61 1.15
N LEU A 55 -17.02 -9.37 1.64
CA LEU A 55 -18.28 -8.66 1.90
C LEU A 55 -19.07 -8.28 0.62
N ASN A 56 -18.41 -8.20 -0.54
CA ASN A 56 -19.09 -7.92 -1.82
C ASN A 56 -20.02 -9.04 -2.28
N HIS A 57 -19.89 -10.25 -1.74
CA HIS A 57 -20.75 -11.38 -2.12
C HIS A 57 -22.19 -11.21 -1.59
N THR A 58 -22.38 -10.35 -0.58
CA THR A 58 -23.68 -10.06 0.03
C THR A 58 -24.28 -8.74 -0.49
N SER A 59 -24.72 -8.70 -1.76
CA SER A 59 -25.73 -7.74 -2.28
C SER A 59 -25.51 -6.21 -2.11
N ILE A 60 -24.30 -5.71 -1.84
CA ILE A 60 -24.08 -4.26 -1.68
C ILE A 60 -23.88 -3.58 -3.05
N VAL A 61 -24.97 -2.98 -3.56
CA VAL A 61 -25.11 -1.82 -4.47
C VAL A 61 -24.02 -1.55 -5.54
N PRO A 62 -24.37 -1.27 -6.83
CA PRO A 62 -23.42 -0.95 -7.91
C PRO A 62 -22.32 0.08 -7.57
N THR A 63 -22.63 1.06 -6.72
CA THR A 63 -21.69 2.10 -6.26
C THR A 63 -20.53 1.55 -5.45
N PHE A 64 -20.72 0.42 -4.75
CA PHE A 64 -19.68 -0.22 -3.94
C PHE A 64 -18.63 -0.89 -4.83
N ARG A 65 -19.03 -1.53 -5.94
CA ARG A 65 -18.10 -2.15 -6.90
C ARG A 65 -17.10 -1.16 -7.50
N VAL A 66 -17.58 0.01 -7.95
CA VAL A 66 -16.71 1.06 -8.52
C VAL A 66 -15.65 1.55 -7.52
N LYS A 67 -16.01 1.60 -6.23
CA LYS A 67 -15.11 2.01 -5.15
C LYS A 67 -14.12 0.91 -4.77
N MET A 68 -14.54 -0.34 -4.80
CA MET A 68 -13.66 -1.50 -4.66
C MET A 68 -12.64 -1.55 -5.79
N ASP A 69 -13.03 -1.23 -7.02
CA ASP A 69 -12.08 -1.14 -8.14
C ASP A 69 -11.09 0.02 -7.97
N ALA A 70 -11.53 1.17 -7.46
CA ALA A 70 -10.65 2.29 -7.13
C ALA A 70 -9.67 1.94 -6.00
N ALA A 71 -10.16 1.31 -4.94
CA ALA A 71 -9.36 0.76 -3.84
C ALA A 71 -8.31 -0.21 -4.36
N ARG A 72 -8.71 -1.17 -5.21
CA ARG A 72 -7.81 -2.14 -5.85
C ARG A 72 -6.69 -1.46 -6.61
N ARG A 73 -7.01 -0.46 -7.42
CA ARG A 73 -6.00 0.31 -8.17
C ARG A 73 -4.98 0.96 -7.24
N ILE A 74 -5.42 1.50 -6.10
CA ILE A 74 -4.53 2.12 -5.10
C ILE A 74 -3.62 1.07 -4.47
N VAL A 75 -4.16 -0.10 -4.09
CA VAL A 75 -3.37 -1.21 -3.53
C VAL A 75 -2.29 -1.68 -4.51
N GLU A 76 -2.67 -1.99 -5.76
CA GLU A 76 -1.72 -2.44 -6.79
C GLU A 76 -0.64 -1.41 -7.08
N THR A 77 -1.00 -0.13 -7.17
CA THR A 77 -0.02 0.95 -7.40
C THR A 77 0.96 1.03 -6.23
N THR A 78 0.45 0.95 -5.00
CA THR A 78 1.26 1.02 -3.77
C THR A 78 2.20 -0.18 -3.66
N ARG A 79 1.76 -1.37 -4.09
CA ARG A 79 2.61 -2.56 -4.18
C ARG A 79 3.77 -2.35 -5.17
N GLY A 80 3.49 -1.77 -6.34
CA GLY A 80 4.52 -1.41 -7.31
C GLY A 80 5.54 -0.41 -6.75
N ASP A 81 5.09 0.59 -5.99
CA ASP A 81 5.93 1.58 -5.34
C ASP A 81 6.87 0.92 -4.31
N VAL A 82 6.32 0.05 -3.43
CA VAL A 82 7.10 -0.69 -2.42
C VAL A 82 8.15 -1.58 -3.06
N VAL A 83 7.81 -2.35 -4.10
CA VAL A 83 8.77 -3.23 -4.80
C VAL A 83 9.89 -2.44 -5.46
N THR A 84 9.57 -1.27 -6.02
CA THR A 84 10.56 -0.41 -6.68
C THR A 84 11.54 0.15 -5.65
N GLU A 85 11.04 0.67 -4.55
CA GLU A 85 11.88 1.20 -3.46
C GLU A 85 12.66 0.11 -2.73
N ALA A 86 12.10 -1.10 -2.55
CA ALA A 86 12.82 -2.23 -1.98
C ALA A 86 14.04 -2.64 -2.84
N ARG A 87 13.87 -2.66 -4.17
CA ARG A 87 14.98 -2.94 -5.11
C ARG A 87 16.02 -1.84 -5.10
N ARG A 88 15.58 -0.57 -5.05
CA ARG A 88 16.46 0.59 -4.95
C ARG A 88 17.31 0.53 -3.68
N PHE A 89 16.68 0.28 -2.53
CA PHE A 89 17.37 0.14 -1.25
C PHE A 89 18.37 -1.03 -1.24
N SER A 90 18.04 -2.15 -1.88
CA SER A 90 18.96 -3.29 -2.01
C SER A 90 20.18 -2.94 -2.86
N LEU A 91 19.98 -2.17 -3.94
CA LEU A 91 21.06 -1.69 -4.79
C LEU A 91 21.97 -0.69 -4.06
N GLU A 92 21.38 0.26 -3.31
CA GLU A 92 22.12 1.22 -2.50
C GLU A 92 23.01 0.50 -1.48
N GLN A 93 22.50 -0.52 -0.79
CA GLN A 93 23.30 -1.33 0.13
C GLN A 93 24.44 -2.09 -0.56
N ALA A 94 24.20 -2.64 -1.75
CA ALA A 94 25.23 -3.34 -2.52
C ALA A 94 26.37 -2.39 -2.94
N LEU A 95 26.02 -1.17 -3.37
CA LEU A 95 26.99 -0.13 -3.72
C LEU A 95 27.81 0.31 -2.51
N THR A 96 27.17 0.61 -1.37
CA THR A 96 27.89 0.93 -0.13
C THR A 96 28.80 -0.21 0.33
N GLY A 97 28.38 -1.47 0.13
CA GLY A 97 29.20 -2.64 0.41
C GLY A 97 30.45 -2.72 -0.49
N LEU A 98 30.30 -2.42 -1.78
CA LEU A 98 31.41 -2.34 -2.73
C LEU A 98 32.39 -1.21 -2.39
N GLU A 99 31.88 -0.01 -2.09
CA GLU A 99 32.69 1.14 -1.69
C GLU A 99 33.60 0.82 -0.49
N LYS A 100 33.03 0.17 0.55
CA LYS A 100 33.81 -0.27 1.72
C LYS A 100 34.92 -1.26 1.36
N ARG A 101 34.65 -2.21 0.47
CA ARG A 101 35.65 -3.20 0.00
C ARG A 101 36.77 -2.53 -0.79
N LEU A 102 36.44 -1.60 -1.67
CA LEU A 102 37.42 -0.82 -2.44
C LEU A 102 38.28 0.06 -1.52
N ALA A 103 37.66 0.73 -0.54
CA ALA A 103 38.38 1.53 0.45
C ALA A 103 39.34 0.68 1.31
N SER A 104 38.97 -0.56 1.64
CA SER A 104 39.84 -1.49 2.38
C SER A 104 41.03 -1.98 1.54
N ARG A 105 40.87 -2.10 0.22
CA ARG A 105 41.92 -2.54 -0.71
C ARG A 105 42.94 -1.45 -1.05
N SER A 106 42.56 -0.18 -0.97
CA SER A 106 43.45 0.96 -1.22
C SER A 106 44.34 1.33 -0.03
N LYS A 107 44.11 0.76 1.16
CA LYS A 107 44.89 0.98 2.38
C LYS A 107 45.92 -0.13 2.66
N SER A 108 46.01 -1.13 1.79
CA SER A 108 47.01 -2.20 1.82
C SER A 108 47.92 -2.10 0.60
#